data_AF-A0A0Q4LN71-F1
#
_entry.id   AF-A0A0Q4LN71-F1
#
_cell.length_a   1.000
_cell.length_b   1.000
_cell.length_c   1.000
_cell.angle_alpha   90.00
_cell.angle_beta   90.00
_cell.angle_gamma   90.00
#
_symmetry.space_group_name_H-M   'P 1'
#
loop_
_entity.id
_entity.type
_entity.pdbx_description
1 polymer ?
#
loop_
_entity_poly.entity_id
_entity_poly.type
_entity_poly.pdbx_seq_one_letter_code
_entity_poly.pdbx_strand_id
1 'polypeptide(L)'
;MSLVKAKKHLGQHFLTDKGIANRIVESLVNTEKYNQVLEVGPGMGILSDFLLQREDLQTYLIDIDTESFHFLNEKYPQLGDRLINGDFLKLDFDAIFPDKFAIIGNFPYNISSQILFKILDNRHKVVEMVGMFQKEVAQRCAAPAGNKEYGILSVFLQAYYKIEYLFTVKPGTFNPPPKVHSAVIRLTRNEVETLDCDEKLFWRVVKAGFNQRRKTLRNAVSAVMPKDKMDNHIYFEKRAEQLTVDDFVKLTQHVSALMQQE
;
A
#
# COMPACT_ATOMS: atom_id res chain seq x y z
N MET A 1 -28.71 12.63 14.12
CA MET A 1 -27.63 11.66 13.80
C MET A 1 -26.72 11.52 15.00
N SER A 2 -26.60 10.33 15.59
CA SER A 2 -25.59 10.07 16.62
C SER A 2 -24.21 9.98 15.98
N LEU A 3 -23.22 10.68 16.53
CA LEU A 3 -21.83 10.59 16.06
C LEU A 3 -21.28 9.16 16.26
N VAL A 4 -20.63 8.61 15.23
CA VAL A 4 -19.94 7.31 15.28
C VAL A 4 -18.79 7.41 16.29
N LYS A 5 -18.71 6.46 17.23
CA LYS A 5 -17.64 6.41 18.22
C LYS A 5 -16.46 5.59 17.71
N ALA A 6 -15.25 6.09 17.92
CA ALA A 6 -14.03 5.38 17.53
C ALA A 6 -13.87 4.06 18.31
N LYS A 7 -13.70 2.97 17.57
CA LYS A 7 -13.49 1.61 18.08
C LYS A 7 -11.99 1.30 18.10
N LYS A 8 -11.42 1.19 19.31
CA LYS A 8 -9.98 0.94 19.51
C LYS A 8 -9.47 -0.34 18.83
N HIS A 9 -10.28 -1.40 18.81
CA HIS A 9 -9.89 -2.69 18.19
C HIS A 9 -9.81 -2.62 16.66
N LEU A 10 -10.49 -1.65 16.03
CA LEU A 10 -10.39 -1.36 14.59
C LEU A 10 -9.27 -0.36 14.27
N GLY A 11 -8.57 0.18 15.27
CA GLY A 11 -7.51 1.17 15.06
C GLY A 11 -8.02 2.51 14.51
N GLN A 12 -9.29 2.85 14.75
CA GLN A 12 -9.92 4.06 14.20
C GLN A 12 -9.35 5.34 14.83
N HIS A 13 -8.84 6.21 13.96
CA HIS A 13 -8.47 7.58 14.25
C HIS A 13 -9.15 8.47 13.19
N PHE A 14 -10.22 9.17 13.57
CA PHE A 14 -10.95 9.99 12.61
C PHE A 14 -10.20 11.28 12.37
N LEU A 15 -9.80 11.53 11.13
CA LEU A 15 -9.29 12.83 10.70
C LEU A 15 -10.40 13.87 10.86
N THR A 16 -10.08 15.01 11.45
CA THR A 16 -11.03 16.11 11.68
C THR A 16 -10.71 17.37 10.88
N ASP A 17 -9.48 17.46 10.35
CA ASP A 17 -9.02 18.61 9.57
C ASP A 17 -9.44 18.51 8.10
N LYS A 18 -10.37 19.38 7.71
CA LYS A 18 -10.90 19.46 6.34
C LYS A 18 -9.87 19.92 5.30
N GLY A 19 -8.90 20.74 5.69
CA GLY A 19 -7.85 21.20 4.78
C GLY A 19 -6.90 20.05 4.40
N ILE A 20 -6.55 19.22 5.39
CA ILE A 20 -5.80 17.98 5.14
C ILE A 20 -6.62 17.01 4.30
N ALA A 21 -7.89 16.81 4.63
CA ALA A 21 -8.78 15.94 3.86
C ALA A 21 -8.84 16.34 2.38
N ASN A 22 -9.09 17.63 2.10
CA ASN A 22 -9.10 18.16 0.74
C ASN A 22 -7.75 17.92 0.05
N ARG A 23 -6.64 18.20 0.73
CA ARG A 23 -5.30 18.00 0.16
C ARG A 23 -4.99 16.54 -0.17
N ILE A 24 -5.53 15.57 0.60
CA ILE A 24 -5.43 14.15 0.28
C ILE A 24 -6.20 13.86 -1.01
N VAL A 25 -7.44 14.32 -1.13
CA VAL A 25 -8.27 14.11 -2.32
C VAL A 25 -7.66 14.75 -3.57
N GLU A 26 -7.17 15.99 -3.46
CA GLU A 26 -6.44 16.71 -4.51
C GLU A 26 -5.13 16.03 -4.95
N SER A 27 -4.60 15.11 -4.14
CA SER A 27 -3.39 14.38 -4.52
C SER A 27 -3.66 13.23 -5.50
N LEU A 28 -4.93 12.85 -5.72
CA LEU A 28 -5.34 11.99 -6.83
C LEU A 28 -5.24 12.78 -8.12
N VAL A 29 -4.39 12.33 -9.04
CA VAL A 29 -4.11 13.10 -10.25
C VAL A 29 -5.18 12.87 -11.33
N ASN A 30 -5.83 11.70 -11.34
CA ASN A 30 -6.66 11.21 -12.44
C ASN A 30 -5.98 11.38 -13.81
N THR A 31 -5.33 10.31 -14.28
CA THR A 31 -4.57 10.31 -15.54
C THR A 31 -5.38 9.82 -16.74
N GLU A 32 -6.72 9.87 -16.67
CA GLU A 32 -7.68 9.24 -17.62
C GLU A 32 -7.56 7.70 -17.68
N LYS A 33 -6.62 7.11 -16.93
CA LYS A 33 -6.43 5.65 -16.81
C LYS A 33 -7.46 4.97 -15.91
N TYR A 34 -8.30 5.75 -15.24
CA TYR A 34 -9.39 5.28 -14.38
C TYR A 34 -10.45 6.36 -14.25
N ASN A 35 -11.69 5.96 -14.02
CA ASN A 35 -12.80 6.86 -13.65
C ASN A 35 -13.46 6.44 -12.33
N GLN A 36 -13.06 5.31 -11.74
CA GLN A 36 -13.61 4.80 -10.50
C GLN A 36 -12.59 4.93 -9.37
N VAL A 37 -13.07 5.32 -8.20
CA VAL A 37 -12.24 5.43 -6.99
C VAL A 37 -12.92 4.75 -5.81
N LEU A 38 -12.18 3.91 -5.09
CA LEU A 38 -12.64 3.27 -3.87
C LEU A 38 -12.01 3.97 -2.65
N GLU A 39 -12.84 4.64 -1.84
CA GLU A 39 -12.43 5.10 -0.51
C GLU A 39 -12.56 3.94 0.51
N VAL A 40 -11.46 3.63 1.17
CA VAL A 40 -11.40 2.59 2.21
C VAL A 40 -11.40 3.21 3.59
N GLY A 41 -12.33 2.78 4.44
CA GLY A 41 -12.49 3.30 5.79
C GLY A 41 -12.91 4.77 5.82
N PRO A 42 -14.00 5.15 5.13
CA PRO A 42 -14.51 6.52 5.12
C PRO A 42 -14.85 7.05 6.51
N GLY A 43 -15.22 6.18 7.47
CA GLY A 43 -15.55 6.57 8.83
C GLY A 43 -16.77 7.49 8.89
N MET A 44 -16.55 8.79 9.12
CA MET A 44 -17.60 9.83 9.07
C MET A 44 -17.64 10.60 7.75
N GLY A 45 -16.89 10.12 6.75
CA GLY A 45 -16.91 10.60 5.38
C GLY A 45 -16.19 11.92 5.14
N ILE A 46 -15.10 12.19 5.88
CA ILE A 46 -14.36 13.45 5.75
C ILE A 46 -13.63 13.58 4.41
N LEU A 47 -13.10 12.49 3.85
CA LEU A 47 -12.59 12.52 2.47
C LEU A 47 -13.75 12.41 1.48
N SER A 48 -14.77 11.59 1.79
CA SER A 48 -15.98 11.44 0.97
C SER A 48 -16.66 12.77 0.65
N ASP A 49 -16.68 13.72 1.61
CA ASP A 49 -17.23 15.07 1.45
C ASP A 49 -16.61 15.81 0.25
N PHE A 50 -15.33 15.56 -0.04
CA PHE A 50 -14.59 16.15 -1.17
C PHE A 50 -14.60 15.25 -2.40
N LEU A 51 -14.46 13.93 -2.23
CA LEU A 51 -14.48 12.97 -3.34
C LEU A 51 -15.79 13.02 -4.12
N LEU A 52 -16.93 13.15 -3.43
CA LEU A 52 -18.24 13.22 -4.08
C LEU A 52 -18.47 14.52 -4.85
N GLN A 53 -17.58 15.51 -4.74
CA GLN A 53 -17.61 16.74 -5.54
C GLN A 53 -16.82 16.61 -6.85
N ARG A 54 -16.03 15.54 -7.02
CA ARG A 54 -15.27 15.25 -8.24
C ARG A 54 -16.19 14.60 -9.27
N GLU A 55 -16.66 15.38 -10.25
CA GLU A 55 -17.54 14.90 -11.32
C GLU A 55 -16.85 13.93 -12.30
N ASP A 56 -15.52 13.96 -12.36
CA ASP A 56 -14.71 13.07 -13.19
C ASP A 56 -14.47 11.69 -12.55
N LEU A 57 -14.94 11.47 -11.32
CA LEU A 57 -14.77 10.22 -10.58
C LEU A 57 -16.10 9.64 -10.09
N GLN A 58 -16.33 8.37 -10.41
CA GLN A 58 -17.35 7.56 -9.77
C GLN A 58 -16.81 7.00 -8.46
N THR A 59 -17.24 7.60 -7.34
CA THR A 59 -16.78 7.21 -6.00
C THR A 59 -17.54 6.01 -5.45
N TYR A 60 -16.79 5.04 -4.93
CA TYR A 60 -17.24 3.91 -4.12
C TYR A 60 -16.67 4.06 -2.72
N LEU A 61 -17.42 3.65 -1.71
CA LEU A 61 -17.01 3.68 -0.31
C LEU A 61 -17.08 2.25 0.26
N ILE A 62 -16.08 1.83 1.03
CA ILE A 62 -16.15 0.59 1.80
C ILE A 62 -15.76 0.81 3.25
N ASP A 63 -16.61 0.38 4.18
CA ASP A 63 -16.32 0.37 5.61
C ASP A 63 -16.72 -0.97 6.23
N ILE A 64 -15.91 -1.45 7.17
CA ILE A 64 -16.19 -2.66 7.95
C ILE A 64 -17.05 -2.36 9.19
N ASP A 65 -17.08 -1.08 9.61
CA ASP A 65 -17.86 -0.64 10.75
C ASP A 65 -19.30 -0.33 10.32
N THR A 66 -20.22 -1.23 10.70
CA THR A 66 -21.65 -1.11 10.40
C THR A 66 -22.26 0.21 10.90
N GLU A 67 -21.77 0.81 12.00
CA GLU A 67 -22.25 2.12 12.46
C GLU A 67 -21.86 3.23 11.48
N SER A 68 -20.61 3.21 10.98
CA SER A 68 -20.14 4.12 9.94
C SER A 68 -20.89 3.91 8.64
N PHE A 69 -21.14 2.67 8.24
CA PHE A 69 -21.95 2.36 7.06
C PHE A 69 -23.35 2.99 7.15
N HIS A 70 -24.09 2.79 8.25
CA HIS A 70 -25.42 3.39 8.39
C HIS A 70 -25.38 4.91 8.39
N PHE A 71 -24.41 5.50 9.09
CA PHE A 71 -24.20 6.95 9.08
C PHE A 71 -23.94 7.49 7.65
N LEU A 72 -23.09 6.82 6.87
CA LEU A 72 -22.78 7.20 5.51
C LEU A 72 -23.97 6.99 4.56
N ASN A 73 -24.78 5.95 4.78
CA ASN A 73 -25.98 5.70 3.99
C ASN A 73 -27.04 6.79 4.17
N GLU A 74 -27.19 7.30 5.41
CA GLU A 74 -28.05 8.46 5.67
C GLU A 74 -27.46 9.77 5.11
N LYS A 75 -26.13 9.95 5.21
CA LYS A 75 -25.45 11.17 4.77
C LYS A 75 -25.37 11.27 3.24
N TYR A 76 -25.20 10.14 2.55
CA TYR A 76 -24.98 10.06 1.10
C TYR A 76 -25.92 9.04 0.44
N PRO A 77 -27.25 9.25 0.49
CA PRO A 77 -28.22 8.30 -0.06
C PRO A 77 -28.04 8.04 -1.57
N GLN A 78 -27.40 8.96 -2.30
CA GLN A 78 -27.10 8.83 -3.73
C GLN A 78 -26.02 7.77 -4.07
N LEU A 79 -25.31 7.22 -3.07
CA LEU A 79 -24.31 6.18 -3.31
C LEU A 79 -24.97 4.86 -3.72
N GLY A 80 -26.11 4.49 -3.13
CA GLY A 80 -26.74 3.20 -3.34
C GLY A 80 -25.72 2.06 -3.14
N ASP A 81 -25.64 1.15 -4.11
CA ASP A 81 -24.74 -0.01 -4.08
C ASP A 81 -23.24 0.35 -4.09
N ARG A 82 -22.89 1.61 -4.34
CA ARG A 82 -21.50 2.10 -4.25
C ARG A 82 -21.03 2.28 -2.81
N LEU A 83 -21.94 2.25 -1.82
CA LEU A 83 -21.60 2.18 -0.41
C LEU A 83 -21.64 0.72 0.04
N ILE A 84 -20.47 0.17 0.36
CA ILE A 84 -20.29 -1.25 0.66
C ILE A 84 -20.03 -1.41 2.16
N ASN A 85 -20.84 -2.23 2.83
CA ASN A 85 -20.53 -2.72 4.17
C ASN A 85 -19.70 -4.01 4.03
N GLY A 86 -18.40 -3.94 4.33
CA GLY A 86 -17.54 -5.10 4.14
C GLY A 86 -16.09 -4.91 4.56
N ASP A 87 -15.39 -6.04 4.66
CA ASP A 87 -13.95 -6.07 4.92
C ASP A 87 -13.19 -5.84 3.61
N PHE A 88 -12.50 -4.69 3.51
CA PHE A 88 -11.64 -4.37 2.38
C PHE A 88 -10.65 -5.48 2.05
N LEU A 89 -10.07 -6.16 3.06
CA LEU A 89 -9.10 -7.21 2.80
C LEU A 89 -9.71 -8.41 2.07
N LYS A 90 -11.02 -8.64 2.24
CA LYS A 90 -11.77 -9.74 1.63
C LYS A 90 -12.56 -9.33 0.37
N LEU A 91 -12.58 -8.04 0.05
CA LEU A 91 -13.33 -7.54 -1.11
C LEU A 91 -12.80 -8.16 -2.41
N ASP A 92 -13.69 -8.71 -3.21
CA ASP A 92 -13.37 -9.12 -4.57
C ASP A 92 -13.47 -7.90 -5.49
N PHE A 93 -12.31 -7.45 -6.00
CA PHE A 93 -12.27 -6.29 -6.89
C PHE A 93 -12.82 -6.62 -8.28
N ASP A 94 -12.76 -7.88 -8.72
CA ASP A 94 -13.25 -8.28 -10.04
C ASP A 94 -14.76 -8.25 -10.12
N ALA A 95 -15.43 -8.54 -9.00
CA ALA A 95 -16.88 -8.47 -8.89
C ALA A 95 -17.44 -7.03 -8.92
N ILE A 96 -16.62 -6.01 -8.63
CA ILE A 96 -17.09 -4.64 -8.40
C ILE A 96 -16.57 -3.68 -9.46
N PHE A 97 -15.28 -3.80 -9.80
CA PHE A 97 -14.60 -2.90 -10.71
C PHE A 97 -14.27 -3.65 -12.00
N PRO A 98 -15.02 -3.41 -13.10
CA PRO A 98 -14.73 -4.06 -14.38
C PRO A 98 -13.37 -3.60 -14.93
N ASP A 99 -13.04 -2.32 -14.73
CA ASP A 99 -11.85 -1.66 -15.25
C ASP A 99 -10.84 -1.31 -14.14
N LYS A 100 -9.75 -0.67 -14.55
CA LYS A 100 -8.74 -0.10 -13.65
C LYS A 100 -9.36 1.02 -12.80
N PHE A 101 -8.96 1.08 -11.54
CA PHE A 101 -9.51 2.01 -10.56
C PHE A 101 -8.42 2.54 -9.63
N ALA A 102 -8.74 3.61 -8.90
CA ALA A 102 -7.89 4.15 -7.86
C ALA A 102 -8.40 3.81 -6.45
N ILE A 103 -7.50 3.80 -5.49
CA ILE A 103 -7.84 3.62 -4.07
C ILE A 103 -7.44 4.88 -3.30
N ILE A 104 -8.29 5.30 -2.38
CA ILE A 104 -7.99 6.40 -1.46
C ILE A 104 -8.39 6.05 -0.03
N GLY A 105 -7.72 6.61 0.97
CA GLY A 105 -8.17 6.42 2.34
C GLY A 105 -7.30 7.02 3.42
N ASN A 106 -7.92 7.24 4.58
CA ASN A 106 -7.23 7.36 5.85
C ASN A 106 -7.17 5.97 6.50
N PHE A 107 -6.16 5.19 6.13
CA PHE A 107 -6.18 3.77 6.42
C PHE A 107 -5.96 3.47 7.92
N PRO A 108 -6.66 2.45 8.46
CA PRO A 108 -6.44 2.00 9.83
C PRO A 108 -5.05 1.39 10.01
N TYR A 109 -4.34 1.80 11.06
CA TYR A 109 -2.91 1.51 11.19
C TYR A 109 -2.59 0.03 11.40
N ASN A 110 -3.49 -0.71 12.05
CA ASN A 110 -3.32 -2.12 12.38
C ASN A 110 -3.25 -3.05 11.15
N ILE A 111 -3.78 -2.61 10.00
CA ILE A 111 -3.79 -3.39 8.75
C ILE A 111 -3.05 -2.71 7.59
N SER A 112 -2.21 -1.71 7.88
CA SER A 112 -1.49 -0.92 6.87
C SER A 112 -0.75 -1.78 5.84
N SER A 113 0.04 -2.76 6.31
CA SER A 113 0.82 -3.63 5.44
C SER A 113 -0.08 -4.55 4.61
N GLN A 114 -1.17 -5.06 5.20
CA GLN A 114 -2.14 -5.92 4.53
C GLN A 114 -2.87 -5.17 3.41
N ILE A 115 -3.21 -3.90 3.63
CA ILE A 115 -3.78 -3.02 2.60
C ILE A 115 -2.80 -2.86 1.44
N LEU A 116 -1.54 -2.54 1.73
CA LEU A 116 -0.49 -2.38 0.71
C LEU A 116 -0.25 -3.67 -0.08
N PHE A 117 -0.22 -4.82 0.58
CA PHE A 117 -0.10 -6.11 -0.10
C PHE A 117 -1.32 -6.44 -0.94
N LYS A 118 -2.54 -6.18 -0.46
CA LYS A 118 -3.75 -6.36 -1.28
C LYS A 118 -3.72 -5.50 -2.54
N ILE A 119 -3.29 -4.24 -2.42
CA ILE A 119 -3.10 -3.34 -3.58
C ILE A 119 -2.06 -3.92 -4.54
N LEU A 120 -0.96 -4.46 -4.03
CA LEU A 120 0.09 -5.06 -4.84
C LEU A 120 -0.37 -6.35 -5.55
N ASP A 121 -1.11 -7.21 -4.85
CA ASP A 121 -1.66 -8.44 -5.42
C ASP A 121 -2.67 -8.13 -6.54
N ASN A 122 -3.33 -6.98 -6.45
CA ASN A 122 -4.29 -6.47 -7.45
C ASN A 122 -3.72 -5.34 -8.33
N ARG A 123 -2.39 -5.27 -8.48
CA ARG A 123 -1.68 -4.21 -9.23
C ARG A 123 -2.05 -4.06 -10.71
N HIS A 124 -2.73 -5.04 -11.28
CA HIS A 124 -3.21 -4.99 -12.65
C HIS A 124 -4.48 -4.12 -12.77
N LYS A 125 -5.24 -3.96 -11.67
CA LYS A 125 -6.41 -3.07 -11.59
C LYS A 125 -6.15 -1.77 -10.85
N VAL A 126 -5.38 -1.79 -9.77
CA VAL A 126 -5.11 -0.58 -8.97
C VAL A 126 -4.02 0.25 -9.62
N VAL A 127 -4.41 1.31 -10.35
CA VAL A 127 -3.44 2.16 -11.08
C VAL A 127 -2.88 3.30 -10.26
N GLU A 128 -3.64 3.74 -9.25
CA GLU A 128 -3.24 4.79 -8.35
C GLU A 128 -3.76 4.50 -6.95
N MET A 129 -2.94 4.77 -5.93
CA MET A 129 -3.40 4.84 -4.56
C MET A 129 -2.86 6.09 -3.88
N VAL A 130 -3.75 6.84 -3.23
CA VAL A 130 -3.38 7.94 -2.35
C VAL A 130 -3.87 7.62 -0.96
N GLY A 131 -2.99 7.56 0.02
CA GLY A 131 -3.47 7.22 1.35
C GLY A 131 -2.56 7.59 2.48
N MET A 132 -3.19 7.72 3.63
CA MET A 132 -2.54 8.09 4.86
C MET A 132 -2.24 6.85 5.70
N PHE A 133 -0.99 6.75 6.14
CA PHE A 133 -0.48 5.69 7.00
C PHE A 133 0.26 6.30 8.19
N GLN A 134 0.67 5.45 9.14
CA GLN A 134 1.71 5.85 10.08
C GLN A 134 2.96 6.29 9.34
N LYS A 135 3.62 7.35 9.84
CA LYS A 135 4.77 7.96 9.18
C LYS A 135 5.89 6.95 8.87
N GLU A 136 6.16 6.02 9.78
CA GLU A 136 7.19 4.98 9.59
C GLU A 136 6.86 4.06 8.40
N VAL A 137 5.60 3.64 8.27
CA VAL A 137 5.16 2.78 7.15
C VAL A 137 5.29 3.53 5.84
N ALA A 138 4.82 4.78 5.79
CA ALA A 138 4.95 5.64 4.62
C ALA A 138 6.43 5.86 4.21
N GLN A 139 7.30 6.14 5.18
CA GLN A 139 8.73 6.31 4.96
C GLN A 139 9.36 5.02 4.44
N ARG A 140 9.02 3.86 5.02
CA ARG A 140 9.47 2.56 4.54
C ARG A 140 9.05 2.32 3.10
N CYS A 141 7.80 2.59 2.73
CA CYS A 141 7.33 2.41 1.35
C CYS A 141 8.12 3.28 0.37
N ALA A 142 8.33 4.55 0.69
CA ALA A 142 9.00 5.52 -0.19
C ALA A 142 10.53 5.52 -0.09
N ALA A 143 11.13 4.73 0.81
CA ALA A 143 12.57 4.73 1.04
C ALA A 143 13.33 4.23 -0.21
N PRO A 144 14.38 4.92 -0.68
CA PRO A 144 15.28 4.38 -1.71
C PRO A 144 16.15 3.25 -1.15
N ALA A 145 16.84 2.50 -2.01
CA ALA A 145 17.86 1.54 -1.55
C ALA A 145 19.00 2.25 -0.80
N GLY A 146 19.70 1.51 0.07
CA GLY A 146 20.88 1.98 0.79
C GLY A 146 20.62 2.68 2.12
N ASN A 147 19.38 2.74 2.60
CA ASN A 147 19.05 3.36 3.90
C ASN A 147 18.35 2.40 4.87
N LYS A 148 18.30 2.81 6.15
CA LYS A 148 17.72 2.03 7.25
C LYS A 148 16.19 1.89 7.24
N GLU A 149 15.49 2.73 6.49
CA GLU A 149 14.03 2.62 6.35
C GLU A 149 13.66 1.64 5.23
N TYR A 150 14.54 1.44 4.25
CA TYR A 150 14.38 0.50 3.15
C TYR A 150 14.13 -0.93 3.64
N GLY A 151 13.13 -1.60 3.09
CA GLY A 151 12.62 -2.86 3.59
C GLY A 151 11.87 -3.66 2.54
N ILE A 152 11.21 -4.72 3.00
CA ILE A 152 10.39 -5.62 2.16
C ILE A 152 9.33 -4.83 1.37
N LEU A 153 8.60 -3.94 2.04
CA LEU A 153 7.57 -3.12 1.39
C LEU A 153 8.16 -2.20 0.33
N SER A 154 9.36 -1.66 0.54
CA SER A 154 10.05 -0.80 -0.42
C SER A 154 10.29 -1.57 -1.71
N VAL A 155 10.95 -2.74 -1.64
CA VAL A 155 11.28 -3.54 -2.82
C VAL A 155 10.01 -3.98 -3.56
N PHE A 156 9.04 -4.54 -2.84
CA PHE A 156 7.86 -5.11 -3.46
C PHE A 156 6.93 -4.07 -4.08
N LEU A 157 6.74 -2.92 -3.42
CA LEU A 157 5.89 -1.88 -4.01
C LEU A 157 6.63 -1.14 -5.12
N GLN A 158 7.92 -0.80 -4.94
CA GLN A 158 8.68 -0.04 -5.94
C GLN A 158 8.96 -0.83 -7.23
N ALA A 159 8.89 -2.16 -7.17
CA ALA A 159 8.91 -3.00 -8.37
C ALA A 159 7.79 -2.66 -9.37
N TYR A 160 6.62 -2.25 -8.87
CA TYR A 160 5.43 -2.04 -9.70
C TYR A 160 4.82 -0.64 -9.59
N TYR A 161 5.24 0.16 -8.61
CA TYR A 161 4.72 1.50 -8.39
C TYR A 161 5.85 2.51 -8.23
N LYS A 162 5.65 3.69 -8.81
CA LYS A 162 6.36 4.89 -8.37
C LYS A 162 5.71 5.35 -7.06
N ILE A 163 6.53 5.59 -6.04
CA ILE A 163 6.06 5.94 -4.70
C ILE A 163 6.54 7.34 -4.36
N GLU A 164 5.61 8.21 -3.99
CA GLU A 164 5.87 9.59 -3.63
C GLU A 164 5.40 9.85 -2.20
N TYR A 165 6.31 10.35 -1.36
CA TYR A 165 5.97 10.85 -0.03
C TYR A 165 5.46 12.28 -0.17
N LEU A 166 4.17 12.50 0.07
CA LEU A 166 3.54 13.79 -0.21
C LEU A 166 3.69 14.77 0.95
N PHE A 167 3.25 14.38 2.15
CA PHE A 167 3.36 15.23 3.34
C PHE A 167 3.14 14.46 4.66
N THR A 168 3.64 15.04 5.76
CA THR A 168 3.41 14.56 7.13
C THR A 168 2.18 15.23 7.74
N VAL A 169 1.40 14.47 8.53
CA VAL A 169 0.24 14.96 9.28
C VAL A 169 0.46 14.74 10.78
N LYS A 170 0.16 15.77 11.59
CA LYS A 170 0.39 15.77 13.04
C LYS A 170 -0.76 15.07 13.79
N PRO A 171 -0.50 14.43 14.94
CA PRO A 171 -1.54 13.75 15.71
C PRO A 171 -2.75 14.60 16.12
N GLY A 172 -2.57 15.90 16.32
CA GLY A 172 -3.63 16.81 16.77
C GLY A 172 -4.77 17.02 15.78
N THR A 173 -4.65 16.51 14.56
CA THR A 173 -5.68 16.61 13.50
C THR A 173 -6.65 15.43 13.51
N PHE A 174 -6.58 14.57 14.52
CA PHE A 174 -7.41 13.37 14.65
C PHE A 174 -8.16 13.32 15.98
N ASN A 175 -9.28 12.62 15.98
CA ASN A 175 -10.04 12.30 17.19
C ASN A 175 -10.41 10.79 17.24
N PRO A 176 -9.91 10.03 18.23
CA PRO A 176 -8.86 10.41 19.19
C PRO A 176 -7.50 10.59 18.50
N PRO A 177 -6.58 11.39 19.05
CA PRO A 177 -5.25 11.58 18.45
C PRO A 177 -4.42 10.28 18.51
N PRO A 178 -3.71 9.90 17.43
CA PRO A 178 -2.76 8.80 17.47
C PRO A 178 -1.51 9.16 18.28
N LYS A 179 -0.72 8.15 18.66
CA LYS A 179 0.54 8.36 19.39
C LYS A 179 1.72 8.79 18.51
N VAL A 180 1.58 8.62 17.20
CA VAL A 180 2.64 8.81 16.21
C VAL A 180 2.16 9.73 15.10
N HIS A 181 3.10 10.34 14.38
CA HIS A 181 2.78 11.11 13.19
C HIS A 181 2.23 10.20 12.09
N SER A 182 1.38 10.78 11.25
CA SER A 182 0.92 10.17 10.00
C SER A 182 1.65 10.76 8.81
N ALA A 183 1.52 10.11 7.67
CA ALA A 183 1.99 10.64 6.41
C ALA A 183 1.15 10.13 5.24
N VAL A 184 1.00 10.98 4.24
CA VAL A 184 0.28 10.67 3.01
C VAL A 184 1.31 10.32 1.94
N ILE A 185 1.08 9.18 1.27
CA ILE A 185 1.87 8.74 0.13
C ILE A 185 0.97 8.55 -1.08
N ARG A 186 1.57 8.69 -2.27
CA ARG A 186 0.96 8.28 -3.54
C ARG A 186 1.74 7.12 -4.13
N LEU A 187 1.02 6.10 -4.57
CA LEU A 187 1.51 5.02 -5.41
C LEU A 187 0.90 5.23 -6.80
N THR A 188 1.73 5.35 -7.83
CA THR A 188 1.28 5.40 -9.22
C THR A 188 1.88 4.22 -9.96
N ARG A 189 1.06 3.45 -10.67
CA ARG A 189 1.51 2.26 -11.40
C ARG A 189 2.60 2.65 -12.41
N ASN A 190 3.74 1.96 -12.34
CA ASN A 190 4.80 2.09 -13.33
C ASN A 190 4.53 1.20 -14.56
N GLU A 191 5.42 1.22 -15.55
CA GLU A 191 5.27 0.46 -16.80
C GLU A 191 5.69 -1.02 -16.67
N VAL A 192 6.11 -1.48 -15.50
CA VAL A 192 6.57 -2.87 -15.29
C VAL A 192 5.37 -3.77 -15.08
N GLU A 193 4.94 -4.54 -16.09
CA GLU A 193 3.85 -5.52 -15.93
C GLU A 193 4.32 -6.80 -15.22
N THR A 194 5.45 -7.34 -15.68
CA THR A 194 6.11 -8.53 -15.15
C THR A 194 7.58 -8.24 -14.88
N LEU A 195 8.14 -8.82 -13.82
CA LEU A 195 9.59 -8.75 -13.60
C LEU A 195 10.32 -9.71 -14.53
N ASP A 196 11.54 -9.35 -14.92
CA ASP A 196 12.45 -10.21 -15.70
C ASP A 196 13.07 -11.33 -14.84
N CYS A 197 12.26 -12.04 -14.06
CA CYS A 197 12.67 -13.19 -13.24
C CYS A 197 11.44 -13.99 -12.80
N ASP A 198 11.65 -15.18 -12.21
CA ASP A 198 10.57 -15.89 -11.50
C ASP A 198 10.10 -15.05 -10.30
N GLU A 199 8.90 -14.46 -10.39
CA GLU A 199 8.33 -13.60 -9.34
C GLU A 199 8.12 -14.34 -8.00
N LYS A 200 7.86 -15.66 -8.02
CA LYS A 200 7.74 -16.46 -6.79
C LYS A 200 9.10 -16.61 -6.13
N LEU A 201 10.15 -16.85 -6.92
CA LEU A 201 11.52 -16.89 -6.41
C LEU A 201 11.98 -15.51 -5.93
N PHE A 202 11.68 -14.45 -6.67
CA PHE A 202 11.95 -13.07 -6.27
C PHE A 202 11.34 -12.76 -4.89
N TRP A 203 10.09 -13.13 -4.69
CA TRP A 203 9.42 -13.00 -3.39
C TRP A 203 10.17 -13.72 -2.27
N ARG A 204 10.62 -14.96 -2.51
CA ARG A 204 11.39 -15.75 -1.54
C ARG A 204 12.75 -15.10 -1.24
N VAL A 205 13.48 -14.66 -2.28
CA VAL A 205 14.80 -14.02 -2.15
C VAL A 205 14.72 -12.72 -1.37
N VAL A 206 13.79 -11.83 -1.71
CA VAL A 206 13.59 -10.55 -1.02
C VAL A 206 13.22 -10.78 0.45
N LYS A 207 12.26 -11.67 0.74
CA LYS A 207 11.88 -12.00 2.12
C LYS A 207 13.04 -12.58 2.91
N ALA A 208 13.78 -13.53 2.33
CA ALA A 208 14.94 -14.14 2.97
C ALA A 208 15.99 -13.07 3.32
N GLY A 209 16.28 -12.16 2.39
CA GLY A 209 17.18 -11.01 2.58
C GLY A 209 16.84 -10.15 3.80
N PHE A 210 15.58 -9.68 3.88
CA PHE A 210 15.18 -8.77 4.96
C PHE A 210 14.85 -9.46 6.29
N ASN A 211 14.48 -10.75 6.29
CA ASN A 211 14.34 -11.53 7.52
C ASN A 211 15.66 -11.62 8.30
N GLN A 212 16.80 -11.55 7.59
CA GLN A 212 18.13 -11.46 8.18
C GLN A 212 18.83 -10.14 7.83
N ARG A 213 18.15 -9.00 7.97
CA ARG A 213 18.63 -7.66 7.55
C ARG A 213 20.07 -7.28 7.93
N ARG A 214 20.57 -7.77 9.07
CA ARG A 214 21.93 -7.50 9.57
C ARG A 214 23.00 -8.43 9.00
N LYS A 215 22.63 -9.46 8.25
CA LYS A 215 23.53 -10.45 7.64
C LYS A 215 23.70 -10.16 6.14
N THR A 216 24.80 -10.67 5.58
CA THR A 216 25.01 -10.67 4.13
C THR A 216 24.00 -11.56 3.43
N LEU A 217 23.74 -11.33 2.15
CA LEU A 217 22.78 -12.08 1.35
C LEU A 217 23.19 -13.55 1.20
N ARG A 218 24.49 -13.89 1.24
CA ARG A 218 24.97 -15.27 1.36
C ARG A 218 24.35 -16.02 2.55
N ASN A 219 24.22 -15.32 3.68
CA ASN A 219 23.63 -15.89 4.89
C ASN A 219 22.10 -15.81 4.89
N ALA A 220 21.54 -14.73 4.33
CA ALA A 220 20.12 -14.51 4.32
C ALA A 220 19.40 -15.45 3.33
N VAL A 221 19.91 -15.55 2.11
CA VAL A 221 19.38 -16.35 1.00
C VAL A 221 19.65 -17.85 1.18
N SER A 222 20.40 -18.26 2.21
CA SER A 222 20.59 -19.69 2.50
C SER A 222 19.31 -20.44 2.86
N ALA A 223 18.24 -19.70 3.19
CA ALA A 223 16.89 -20.25 3.36
C ALA A 223 16.18 -20.57 2.01
N VAL A 224 16.72 -20.10 0.89
CA VAL A 224 16.19 -20.30 -0.47
C VAL A 224 17.02 -21.32 -1.23
N MET A 225 18.35 -21.25 -1.11
CA MET A 225 19.31 -22.13 -1.77
C MET A 225 20.49 -22.45 -0.84
N PRO A 226 21.03 -23.69 -0.81
CA PRO A 226 22.20 -24.04 0.00
C PRO A 226 23.43 -23.16 -0.31
N LYS A 227 24.26 -22.89 0.73
CA LYS A 227 25.43 -22.00 0.60
C LYS A 227 26.54 -22.57 -0.27
N ASP A 228 26.70 -23.87 -0.29
CA ASP A 228 27.65 -24.63 -1.11
C ASP A 228 27.34 -24.53 -2.61
N LYS A 229 26.10 -24.19 -2.96
CA LYS A 229 25.68 -23.90 -4.34
C LYS A 229 25.83 -22.42 -4.71
N MET A 230 26.20 -21.55 -3.77
CA MET A 230 26.42 -20.12 -4.05
C MET A 230 27.86 -19.88 -4.51
N ASP A 231 28.02 -19.22 -5.64
CA ASP A 231 29.32 -18.76 -6.13
C ASP A 231 29.77 -17.45 -5.45
N ASN A 232 30.75 -16.78 -6.05
CA ASN A 232 31.32 -15.52 -5.56
C ASN A 232 30.64 -14.27 -6.13
N HIS A 233 29.38 -14.37 -6.59
CA HIS A 233 28.65 -13.22 -7.11
C HIS A 233 28.58 -12.07 -6.09
N ILE A 234 28.86 -10.84 -6.54
CA ILE A 234 29.03 -9.65 -5.68
C ILE A 234 27.85 -9.37 -4.75
N TYR A 235 26.63 -9.70 -5.19
CA TYR A 235 25.42 -9.51 -4.38
C TYR A 235 25.41 -10.37 -3.12
N PHE A 236 26.01 -11.56 -3.10
CA PHE A 236 26.02 -12.41 -1.91
C PHE A 236 26.80 -11.78 -0.75
N GLU A 237 27.75 -10.89 -1.02
CA GLU A 237 28.52 -10.17 0.00
C GLU A 237 27.85 -8.87 0.48
N LYS A 238 26.77 -8.43 -0.19
CA LYS A 238 25.97 -7.27 0.23
C LYS A 238 24.91 -7.65 1.26
N ARG A 239 24.39 -6.68 1.99
CA ARG A 239 23.17 -6.80 2.81
C ARG A 239 21.95 -6.42 1.99
N ALA A 240 20.78 -6.96 2.34
CA ALA A 240 19.53 -6.73 1.61
C ALA A 240 19.20 -5.24 1.42
N GLU A 241 19.48 -4.40 2.42
CA GLU A 241 19.18 -2.97 2.31
C GLU A 241 20.05 -2.21 1.30
N GLN A 242 21.12 -2.83 0.80
CA GLN A 242 22.04 -2.23 -0.18
C GLN A 242 21.66 -2.52 -1.63
N LEU A 243 20.64 -3.35 -1.87
CA LEU A 243 20.18 -3.73 -3.21
C LEU A 243 19.00 -2.87 -3.64
N THR A 244 19.08 -2.36 -4.88
CA THR A 244 17.91 -1.81 -5.59
C THR A 244 16.95 -2.93 -5.99
N VAL A 245 15.76 -2.56 -6.48
CA VAL A 245 14.82 -3.54 -7.05
C VAL A 245 15.49 -4.31 -8.21
N ASP A 246 16.18 -3.62 -9.10
CA ASP A 246 16.89 -4.21 -10.24
C ASP A 246 18.00 -5.17 -9.78
N ASP A 247 18.74 -4.82 -8.72
CA ASP A 247 19.73 -5.74 -8.14
C ASP A 247 19.06 -7.00 -7.57
N PHE A 248 17.87 -6.89 -6.97
CA PHE A 248 17.12 -8.07 -6.51
C PHE A 248 16.61 -8.93 -7.67
N VAL A 249 16.21 -8.34 -8.80
CA VAL A 249 15.83 -9.07 -10.03
C VAL A 249 17.04 -9.85 -10.53
N LYS A 250 18.20 -9.19 -10.70
CA LYS A 250 19.45 -9.81 -11.15
C LYS A 250 19.94 -10.91 -10.20
N LEU A 251 19.86 -10.67 -8.88
CA LEU A 251 20.17 -11.70 -7.89
C LEU A 251 19.22 -12.91 -8.03
N THR A 252 17.95 -12.68 -8.30
CA THR A 252 16.95 -13.74 -8.47
C THR A 252 17.22 -14.56 -9.73
N GLN A 253 17.53 -13.91 -10.85
CA GLN A 253 17.96 -14.58 -12.09
C GLN A 253 19.19 -15.47 -11.83
N HIS A 254 20.19 -14.93 -11.11
CA HIS A 254 21.41 -15.65 -10.78
C HIS A 254 21.16 -16.87 -9.87
N VAL A 255 20.36 -16.69 -8.81
CA VAL A 255 19.94 -17.80 -7.94
C VAL A 255 19.18 -18.85 -8.75
N SER A 256 18.30 -18.44 -9.66
CA SER A 256 17.56 -19.38 -10.52
C SER A 256 18.49 -20.19 -11.42
N ALA A 257 19.52 -19.56 -12.01
CA ALA A 257 20.49 -20.25 -12.87
C ALA A 257 21.30 -21.28 -12.07
N LEU A 258 21.76 -20.92 -10.86
CA LEU A 258 22.50 -21.85 -9.98
C LEU A 258 21.64 -23.04 -9.55
N MET A 259 20.33 -22.87 -9.38
CA MET A 259 19.41 -23.96 -9.04
C MET A 259 19.09 -24.91 -10.21
N GLN A 260 19.32 -24.49 -11.46
CA GLN A 260 19.04 -25.31 -12.67
C GLN A 260 20.25 -26.11 -13.16
N GLN A 261 21.43 -25.88 -12.60
CA GLN A 261 22.66 -26.61 -12.95
C GLN A 261 22.76 -27.99 -12.26
N GLU A 262 21.63 -28.51 -11.77
CA GLU A 262 21.45 -29.84 -11.16
C GLU A 262 20.49 -30.69 -11.98
#